data_AF-A0A124FQG7-F1
#
_entry.id   AF-A0A124FQG7-F1
#
_cell.length_a   1.000
_cell.length_b   1.000
_cell.length_c   1.000
_cell.angle_alpha   90.00
_cell.angle_beta   90.00
_cell.angle_gamma   90.00
#
_symmetry.space_group_name_H-M   'P 1'
#
loop_
_entity.id
_entity.type
_entity.pdbx_description
1 polymer ?
#
loop_
_entity_poly.entity_id
_entity_poly.type
_entity_poly.pdbx_seq_one_letter_code
_entity_poly.pdbx_strand_id
1 'polypeptide(L)' 'MTDPIADFLTRIRNATTAQHRWVEIPASKLKARIALILKTKGYIKDFILVEDGKQGMLRLYLKYLSDGRLEFSQPHRGY' A
#
# COMPACT_ATOMS: atom_id res chain seq x y z
N MET A 1 -2.73 5.84 -23.35
CA MET A 1 -2.19 4.65 -22.67
C MET A 1 -1.79 5.11 -21.28
N THR A 2 -2.55 4.73 -20.26
CA THR A 2 -2.43 5.26 -18.89
C THR A 2 -1.67 4.25 -18.04
N ASP A 3 -0.58 4.67 -17.41
CA ASP A 3 0.29 3.80 -16.63
C ASP A 3 -0.45 3.15 -15.43
N PRO A 4 -0.56 1.80 -15.39
CA PRO A 4 -1.25 1.10 -14.31
C PRO A 4 -0.61 1.30 -12.93
N ILE A 5 0.67 1.68 -12.88
CA ILE A 5 1.40 1.98 -11.64
C ILE A 5 1.05 3.40 -11.16
N ALA A 6 0.97 4.36 -12.07
CA ALA A 6 0.59 5.73 -11.74
C ALA A 6 -0.84 5.79 -11.20
N ASP A 7 -1.79 5.07 -11.84
CA ASP A 7 -3.16 4.92 -11.34
C ASP A 7 -3.18 4.29 -9.94
N PHE A 8 -2.38 3.23 -9.72
CA PHE A 8 -2.27 2.56 -8.43
C PHE A 8 -1.81 3.50 -7.30
N LEU A 9 -0.72 4.24 -7.52
CA LEU A 9 -0.19 5.18 -6.54
C LEU A 9 -1.14 6.35 -6.30
N THR A 10 -1.80 6.83 -7.36
CA THR A 10 -2.80 7.91 -7.27
C THR A 10 -4.00 7.49 -6.44
N ARG A 11 -4.52 6.26 -6.62
CA ARG A 11 -5.60 5.73 -5.80
C ARG A 11 -5.21 5.63 -4.32
N ILE A 12 -4.01 5.16 -4.02
CA ILE A 12 -3.51 5.09 -2.64
C ILE A 12 -3.44 6.49 -2.03
N ARG A 13 -2.84 7.45 -2.74
CA ARG A 13 -2.75 8.84 -2.27
C ARG A 13 -4.12 9.45 -2.01
N ASN A 14 -5.04 9.31 -2.96
CA ASN A 14 -6.40 9.83 -2.83
C ASN A 14 -7.14 9.16 -1.67
N ALA A 15 -6.99 7.85 -1.49
CA ALA A 15 -7.61 7.13 -0.40
C ALA A 15 -7.04 7.52 0.98
N THR A 16 -5.73 7.79 1.07
CA THR A 16 -5.10 8.34 2.28
C THR A 16 -5.63 9.73 2.60
N THR A 17 -5.71 10.63 1.60
CA THR A 17 -6.22 12.00 1.78
C THR A 17 -7.70 12.02 2.15
N ALA A 18 -8.52 11.17 1.53
CA ALA A 18 -9.94 11.02 1.84
C ALA A 18 -10.20 10.20 3.12
N GLN A 19 -9.14 9.89 3.87
CA GLN A 19 -9.18 9.15 5.12
C GLN A 19 -9.90 7.79 5.04
N HIS A 20 -9.80 7.07 3.92
CA HIS A 20 -10.35 5.73 3.79
C HIS A 20 -9.52 4.70 4.58
N ARG A 21 -10.21 3.78 5.27
CA ARG A 21 -9.55 2.70 6.03
C ARG A 21 -8.79 1.72 5.15
N TRP A 22 -9.27 1.55 3.92
CA TRP A 22 -8.70 0.64 2.93
C TRP A 22 -9.01 1.11 1.52
N VAL A 23 -8.25 0.62 0.54
CA VAL A 23 -8.48 0.84 -0.88
C VAL A 23 -8.43 -0.48 -1.64
N GLU A 24 -9.33 -0.64 -2.61
CA GLU A 24 -9.44 -1.82 -3.47
C GLU A 24 -8.96 -1.52 -4.88
N ILE A 25 -8.07 -2.36 -5.38
CA ILE A 25 -7.46 -2.19 -6.69
C ILE A 25 -7.34 -3.57 -7.35
N PRO A 26 -7.61 -3.72 -8.67
CA PRO A 26 -7.45 -5.00 -9.36
C PRO A 26 -6.06 -5.57 -9.14
N ALA A 27 -6.00 -6.84 -8.71
CA ALA A 27 -4.74 -7.49 -8.36
C ALA A 27 -3.92 -7.77 -9.62
N SER A 28 -2.62 -7.66 -9.47
CA SER A 28 -1.62 -8.02 -10.48
C SER A 28 -0.35 -8.43 -9.77
N LYS A 29 0.42 -9.34 -10.36
CA LYS A 29 1.71 -9.79 -9.83
C LYS A 29 2.63 -8.61 -9.48
N LEU A 30 2.62 -7.56 -10.31
CA LEU A 30 3.41 -6.35 -10.08
C LEU A 30 2.88 -5.54 -8.88
N LYS A 31 1.58 -5.27 -8.83
CA LYS A 31 0.94 -4.50 -7.75
C LYS A 31 1.09 -5.19 -6.38
N ALA A 32 1.02 -6.52 -6.35
CA ALA A 32 1.25 -7.31 -5.14
C ALA A 32 2.69 -7.14 -4.62
N ARG A 33 3.70 -7.15 -5.53
CA ARG A 33 5.10 -6.88 -5.15
C ARG A 33 5.29 -5.45 -4.64
N ILE A 34 4.65 -4.47 -5.26
CA ILE A 34 4.70 -3.08 -4.80
C ILE A 34 4.06 -2.95 -3.41
N ALA A 35 2.89 -3.56 -3.20
CA ALA A 35 2.22 -3.57 -1.90
C ALA A 35 3.07 -4.19 -0.78
N LEU A 36 3.79 -5.27 -1.09
CA LEU A 36 4.75 -5.86 -0.16
C LEU A 36 5.85 -4.86 0.23
N ILE A 37 6.43 -4.16 -0.74
CA ILE A 37 7.46 -3.13 -0.47
C ILE A 37 6.87 -1.99 0.38
N LEU A 38 5.65 -1.54 0.07
CA LEU A 38 4.97 -0.50 0.84
C LEU A 38 4.71 -0.93 2.29
N LYS A 39 4.34 -2.20 2.51
CA LYS A 39 4.17 -2.79 3.84
C LYS A 39 5.50 -2.83 4.58
N THR A 40 6.56 -3.34 3.95
CA THR A 40 7.91 -3.44 4.55
C THR A 40 8.48 -2.07 4.93
N LYS A 41 8.21 -1.04 4.12
CA LYS A 41 8.61 0.34 4.42
C LYS A 41 7.68 1.06 5.41
N GLY A 42 6.58 0.42 5.84
CA GLY A 42 5.65 0.98 6.82
C GLY A 42 4.68 2.04 6.28
N TYR A 43 4.51 2.15 4.96
CA TYR A 43 3.54 3.08 4.33
C TYR A 43 2.09 2.58 4.42
N ILE A 44 1.90 1.26 4.38
CA ILE A 44 0.58 0.63 4.55
C ILE A 44 0.63 -0.28 5.78
N LYS A 45 -0.53 -0.49 6.40
CA LYS A 45 -0.65 -1.35 7.57
C LYS A 45 -0.56 -2.81 7.17
N ASP A 46 -1.36 -3.21 6.20
CA ASP A 46 -1.40 -4.57 5.68
C ASP A 46 -2.03 -4.59 4.28
N PHE A 47 -2.01 -5.74 3.61
CA PHE A 47 -2.73 -5.95 2.37
C PHE A 47 -3.21 -7.39 2.26
N ILE A 48 -4.39 -7.59 1.70
CA ILE A 48 -4.94 -8.91 1.44
C ILE A 48 -5.27 -9.07 -0.04
N LEU A 49 -5.13 -10.30 -0.54
CA LEU A 49 -5.57 -10.67 -1.86
C LEU A 49 -6.95 -11.33 -1.72
N VAL A 50 -7.96 -10.70 -2.30
CA VAL A 50 -9.33 -11.19 -2.34
C VAL A 50 -9.55 -11.85 -3.70
N GLU A 51 -9.93 -13.12 -3.70
CA GLU A 51 -10.25 -13.83 -4.93
C GLU A 51 -11.69 -13.49 -5.37
N ASP A 52 -11.83 -12.94 -6.58
CA ASP A 52 -13.14 -12.50 -7.13
C ASP A 52 -13.52 -13.33 -8.37
N GLY A 53 -12.98 -14.56 -8.49
CA GLY A 53 -13.20 -15.44 -9.66
C GLY A 53 -12.60 -14.94 -10.98
N LYS A 54 -11.85 -13.82 -10.96
CA LYS A 54 -11.16 -13.22 -12.11
C LYS A 54 -9.67 -13.04 -11.80
N GLN A 55 -9.14 -11.83 -11.99
CA GLN A 55 -7.76 -11.46 -11.68
C GLN A 55 -7.49 -11.28 -10.17
N GLY A 56 -8.53 -11.34 -9.34
CA GLY A 56 -8.48 -11.00 -7.92
C GLY A 56 -8.45 -9.50 -7.65
N MET A 57 -8.71 -9.12 -6.40
CA MET A 57 -8.69 -7.75 -5.91
C MET A 57 -7.65 -7.64 -4.80
N LEU A 58 -6.83 -6.61 -4.86
CA LEU A 58 -5.86 -6.29 -3.82
C LEU A 58 -6.49 -5.24 -2.91
N ARG A 59 -6.79 -5.62 -1.67
CA ARG A 59 -7.30 -4.70 -0.65
C ARG A 59 -6.15 -4.27 0.24
N LEU A 60 -5.79 -3.00 0.14
CA LEU A 60 -4.70 -2.37 0.88
C LEU A 60 -5.26 -1.65 2.10
N TYR A 61 -4.78 -2.00 3.30
CA TYR A 61 -5.11 -1.30 4.52
C TYR A 61 -4.14 -0.15 4.72
N LEU A 62 -4.64 1.07 4.65
CA LEU A 62 -3.81 2.26 4.75
C LEU A 62 -3.41 2.48 6.21
N LYS A 63 -2.13 2.76 6.43
CA LYS A 63 -1.65 3.25 7.73
C LYS A 63 -1.73 4.75 7.66
N TYR A 64 -2.56 5.37 8.49
CA TYR A 64 -2.50 6.81 8.66
C TYR A 64 -1.16 7.13 9.33
N LEU A 65 -0.32 7.86 8.61
CA LEU A 65 0.79 8.56 9.23
C LEU A 65 0.14 9.74 9.95
N SER A 66 -0.24 9.53 11.21
CA SER A 66 -0.79 10.57 12.07
C SER A 66 0.21 11.68 12.38
N ASP A 67 1.45 11.59 11.91
CA ASP A 67 2.45 12.59 12.19
C ASP A 67 3.49 12.66 11.07
N GLY A 68 3.82 13.88 10.66
CA GLY A 68 4.85 14.20 9.66
C GLY A 68 6.28 13.90 10.15
N ARG A 69 6.48 12.83 10.90
CA ARG A 69 7.78 12.36 11.35
C ARG A 69 8.04 10.98 10.80
N LEU A 70 8.94 10.95 9.82
CA LEU A 70 9.70 9.77 9.48
C LEU A 70 10.49 9.35 10.73
N GLU A 71 9.94 8.46 11.54
CA GLU A 71 10.77 7.69 12.47
C GLU A 71 11.60 6.72 11.63
N PHE A 72 12.75 7.20 11.18
CA PHE A 72 13.88 6.34 10.86
C PHE A 72 14.27 5.64 12.17
N SER A 73 13.64 4.50 12.46
CA SER A 73 14.14 3.57 13.46
C SER A 73 15.54 3.18 13.02
N GLN A 74 16.55 3.78 13.67
CA GLN A 74 17.94 3.42 13.50
C GLN A 74 18.08 1.92 13.77
N PRO A 75 18.74 1.14 12.90
CA PRO A 75 19.11 -0.22 13.26
C PRO A 75 20.04 -0.14 14.46
N HIS A 76 19.57 -0.61 15.62
CA HIS A 76 20.40 -0.85 16.79
C HIS A 76 21.43 -1.92 16.41
N ARG A 77 22.61 -1.47 15.99
CA ARG A 77 23.83 -2.29 16.09
C ARG A 77 24.33 -2.17 17.52
N GLY A 78 23.83 -3.04 18.38
CA GLY A 78 24.63 -3.53 19.49
C GLY A 78 25.49 -4.68 18.97
N TYR A 79 26.80 -4.50 19.00
CA TYR A 79 27.88 -5.45 19.28
C TYR A 79 29.21 -4.72 19.06
#